data_AF-A0A542SG98-F1
#
_entry.id   AF-A0A542SG98-F1
#
_cell.length_a   1.000
_cell.length_b   1.000
_cell.length_c   1.000
_cell.angle_alpha   90.00
_cell.angle_beta   90.00
_cell.angle_gamma   90.00
#
_symmetry.space_group_name_H-M   'P 1'
#
loop_
_entity.id
_entity.type
_entity.pdbx_description
1 polymer ?
#
loop_
_entity_poly.entity_id
_entity_poly.type
_entity_poly.pdbx_seq_one_letter_code
_entity_poly.pdbx_strand_id
1 'polypeptide(L)'
;MNKKTFTVFAASILTCSVFAGALSTTWANQTPPPVTTQQETKANEAAKQNMFRNIKRAEPALLYTLKGEASVFEGTYQYAVKQGKHVVAKGYGTASKGGPEWGTFAQTITIPASELIENEPLILEIFEINQENGEVINKLSIPLDSSEQVTNNKVFRNLKLAAPSVVYTVSGEANVFEGTYQYAVKQNGKIVAEGFGTASKGGPEWGAFTQKISIPTSKLASNQPLTLELFEIDQESGEMKNKMVLPLK
;
A
#
# COMPACT_ATOMS: atom_id res chain seq x y z
N MET A 1 -24.17 -2.09 -44.56
CA MET A 1 -25.50 -2.33 -43.94
C MET A 1 -25.21 -2.54 -42.47
N ASN A 2 -25.44 -1.64 -41.51
CA ASN A 2 -26.50 -0.66 -41.29
C ASN A 2 -25.94 0.69 -40.84
N LYS A 3 -26.59 1.78 -41.28
CA LYS A 3 -26.42 3.14 -40.76
C LYS A 3 -27.52 3.42 -39.73
N LYS A 4 -27.27 4.36 -38.81
CA LYS A 4 -28.21 5.34 -38.20
C LYS A 4 -27.51 6.00 -36.99
N THR A 5 -27.63 7.26 -36.59
CA THR A 5 -27.90 8.59 -37.19
C THR A 5 -27.51 9.58 -36.08
N PHE A 6 -26.89 10.71 -36.41
CA PHE A 6 -26.65 11.83 -35.50
C PHE A 6 -27.95 12.61 -35.21
N THR A 7 -28.07 13.22 -34.04
CA THR A 7 -29.03 14.32 -33.80
C THR A 7 -28.35 15.41 -33.00
N VAL A 8 -28.26 16.58 -33.63
CA VAL A 8 -27.82 17.87 -33.08
C VAL A 8 -29.09 18.67 -32.80
N PHE A 9 -29.18 19.31 -31.64
CA PHE A 9 -30.15 20.36 -31.37
C PHE A 9 -29.47 21.73 -31.50
N ALA A 10 -30.12 22.62 -32.24
CA ALA A 10 -29.74 24.01 -32.43
C ALA A 10 -30.95 24.92 -32.15
N ALA A 11 -30.63 26.22 -31.98
CA ALA A 11 -31.50 27.41 -31.84
C ALA A 11 -31.97 27.71 -30.40
N SER A 12 -32.00 28.96 -29.92
CA SER A 12 -32.29 30.21 -30.64
C SER A 12 -31.65 31.44 -29.96
N ILE A 13 -31.34 32.46 -30.77
CA ILE A 13 -30.92 33.82 -30.37
C ILE A 13 -32.18 34.64 -30.07
N LEU A 14 -32.14 35.51 -29.05
CA LEU A 14 -33.08 36.62 -28.93
C LEU A 14 -32.34 37.92 -28.57
N THR A 15 -32.38 38.85 -29.51
CA THR A 15 -31.96 40.24 -29.45
C THR A 15 -33.11 41.12 -28.95
N CYS A 16 -32.80 42.18 -28.19
CA CYS A 16 -33.45 43.51 -28.19
C CYS A 16 -32.79 44.33 -27.07
N SER A 17 -32.01 45.39 -27.33
CA SER A 17 -32.35 46.74 -27.81
C SER A 17 -32.02 47.74 -26.70
N VAL A 18 -31.17 48.70 -27.06
CA VAL A 18 -30.68 49.83 -26.26
C VAL A 18 -31.79 50.86 -25.96
N PHE A 19 -31.70 51.51 -24.80
CA PHE A 19 -32.26 52.85 -24.59
C PHE A 19 -31.23 53.73 -23.89
N ALA A 20 -31.05 54.95 -24.41
CA ALA A 20 -30.18 55.99 -23.90
C ALA A 20 -31.02 57.20 -23.45
N GLY A 21 -30.47 57.97 -22.49
CA GLY A 21 -30.96 59.28 -22.01
C GLY A 21 -31.54 59.23 -20.58
N ALA A 22 -31.41 60.23 -19.70
CA ALA A 22 -30.66 61.48 -19.68
C ALA A 22 -30.56 61.93 -18.19
N LEU A 23 -29.70 62.92 -17.93
CA LEU A 23 -29.27 63.44 -16.62
C LEU A 23 -30.35 64.16 -15.79
N SER A 24 -30.27 64.06 -14.45
CA SER A 24 -30.36 65.20 -13.52
C SER A 24 -29.99 64.82 -12.08
N THR A 25 -29.45 65.81 -11.37
CA THR A 25 -28.68 65.78 -10.12
C THR A 25 -29.52 65.69 -8.85
N THR A 26 -29.05 64.97 -7.83
CA THR A 26 -29.19 65.37 -6.40
C THR A 26 -27.95 64.94 -5.61
N TRP A 27 -27.49 65.82 -4.71
CA TRP A 27 -26.37 65.61 -3.81
C TRP A 27 -26.86 64.96 -2.52
N ALA A 28 -26.26 63.83 -2.11
CA ALA A 28 -26.31 63.36 -0.73
C ALA A 28 -25.03 62.60 -0.40
N ASN A 29 -24.43 63.00 0.70
CA ASN A 29 -23.11 62.69 1.20
C ASN A 29 -23.11 61.34 1.93
N GLN A 30 -22.47 60.29 1.38
CA GLN A 30 -21.96 59.17 2.18
C GLN A 30 -20.64 58.65 1.58
N THR A 31 -19.62 58.73 2.42
CA THR A 31 -18.27 58.18 2.34
C THR A 31 -18.25 56.81 1.63
N PRO A 32 -17.30 56.55 0.71
CA PRO A 32 -17.14 55.21 0.17
C PRO A 32 -16.77 54.25 1.32
N PRO A 33 -17.48 53.11 1.51
CA PRO A 33 -16.93 52.02 2.29
C PRO A 33 -15.64 51.55 1.61
N PRO A 34 -14.61 51.18 2.40
CA PRO A 34 -13.28 50.93 1.88
C PRO A 34 -13.31 49.77 0.88
N VAL A 35 -12.61 49.99 -0.23
CA VAL A 35 -12.07 48.91 -1.06
C VAL A 35 -11.26 48.04 -0.11
N THR A 36 -11.78 46.88 0.27
CA THR A 36 -10.96 45.86 0.93
C THR A 36 -10.03 45.32 -0.15
N THR A 37 -8.88 45.97 -0.20
CA THR A 37 -7.64 45.58 -0.85
C THR A 37 -7.46 44.07 -0.78
N GLN A 38 -6.90 43.50 -1.86
CA GLN A 38 -6.27 42.19 -1.93
C GLN A 38 -5.09 42.10 -0.93
N GLN A 39 -5.43 42.19 0.34
CA GLN A 39 -4.57 42.24 1.51
C GLN A 39 -5.18 41.33 2.57
N GLU A 40 -5.73 40.18 2.14
CA GLU A 40 -5.35 38.92 2.77
C GLU A 40 -3.88 38.67 2.41
N THR A 41 -3.02 39.46 3.04
CA THR A 41 -1.60 39.20 3.22
C THR A 41 -1.46 37.75 3.63
N LYS A 42 -1.02 36.89 2.71
CA LYS A 42 0.37 36.39 2.64
C LYS A 42 1.19 36.51 3.94
N ALA A 43 0.57 36.16 5.06
CA ALA A 43 1.13 36.24 6.41
C ALA A 43 0.59 35.11 7.32
N ASN A 44 0.04 34.05 6.72
CA ASN A 44 0.02 32.71 7.33
C ASN A 44 0.72 31.68 6.43
N GLU A 45 1.69 32.13 5.63
CA GLU A 45 2.47 31.33 4.68
C GLU A 45 3.62 30.55 5.35
N ALA A 46 3.64 30.38 6.68
CA ALA A 46 4.75 29.68 7.35
C ALA A 46 4.40 28.93 8.64
N ALA A 47 3.12 28.72 8.96
CA ALA A 47 2.81 27.48 9.67
C ALA A 47 2.94 26.38 8.62
N LYS A 48 4.05 25.63 8.63
CA LYS A 48 4.09 24.29 8.04
C LYS A 48 2.93 23.51 8.67
N GLN A 49 1.73 23.63 8.12
CA GLN A 49 0.63 22.77 8.50
C GLN A 49 1.05 21.41 7.98
N ASN A 50 1.57 20.60 8.91
CA ASN A 50 1.97 19.24 8.59
C ASN A 50 0.67 18.52 8.21
N MET A 51 0.45 18.28 6.91
CA MET A 51 -0.77 17.65 6.39
C MET A 51 -0.90 16.18 6.79
N PHE A 52 0.05 15.69 7.58
CA PHE A 52 0.07 14.36 8.16
C PHE A 52 0.31 14.48 9.66
N ARG A 53 -0.46 13.77 10.47
CA ARG A 53 -0.28 13.77 11.94
C ARG A 53 -0.62 12.43 12.55
N ASN A 54 -0.36 12.30 13.86
CA ASN A 54 -0.70 11.12 14.65
C ASN A 54 -0.12 9.81 14.07
N ILE A 55 1.10 9.91 13.54
CA ILE A 55 1.76 8.80 12.84
C ILE A 55 2.17 7.69 13.81
N LYS A 56 1.76 6.47 13.49
CA LYS A 56 2.14 5.24 14.18
C LYS A 56 2.72 4.26 13.17
N ARG A 57 3.79 3.57 13.56
CA ARG A 57 4.40 2.49 12.78
C ARG A 57 4.17 1.18 13.52
N ALA A 58 3.68 0.18 12.81
CA ALA A 58 3.76 -1.19 13.31
C ALA A 58 5.18 -1.72 13.12
N GLU A 59 5.49 -2.78 13.84
CA GLU A 59 6.69 -3.55 13.62
C GLU A 59 6.75 -4.09 12.18
N PRO A 60 7.91 -4.06 11.50
CA PRO A 60 8.04 -4.68 10.19
C PRO A 60 7.88 -6.19 10.26
N ALA A 61 7.45 -6.78 9.15
CA ALA A 61 7.34 -8.23 9.02
C ALA A 61 7.95 -8.73 7.70
N LEU A 62 8.56 -9.91 7.72
CA LEU A 62 8.97 -10.62 6.52
C LEU A 62 7.78 -11.38 5.93
N LEU A 63 7.59 -11.21 4.62
CA LEU A 63 6.56 -11.87 3.83
C LEU A 63 7.22 -12.84 2.86
N TYR A 64 6.84 -14.11 2.98
CA TYR A 64 7.21 -15.19 2.07
C TYR A 64 5.97 -15.67 1.31
N THR A 65 6.17 -16.07 0.06
CA THR A 65 5.11 -16.70 -0.74
C THR A 65 5.65 -17.94 -1.41
N LEU A 66 5.13 -19.11 -1.00
CA LEU A 66 5.41 -20.39 -1.61
C LEU A 66 4.22 -20.82 -2.48
N LYS A 67 4.48 -21.13 -3.74
CA LYS A 67 3.47 -21.71 -4.64
C LYS A 67 3.89 -23.13 -5.02
N GLY A 68 2.93 -23.98 -5.30
CA GLY A 68 3.21 -25.28 -5.88
C GLY A 68 1.96 -26.14 -6.00
N GLU A 69 2.17 -27.44 -6.03
CA GLU A 69 1.12 -28.43 -6.09
C GLU A 69 1.26 -29.41 -4.93
N ALA A 70 0.12 -29.82 -4.37
CA ALA A 70 0.06 -30.84 -3.34
C ALA A 70 -0.97 -31.93 -3.69
N SER A 71 -0.68 -33.16 -3.29
CA SER A 71 -1.60 -34.30 -3.34
C SER A 71 -1.64 -34.96 -1.96
N VAL A 72 -2.33 -34.27 -1.04
CA VAL A 72 -2.46 -34.61 0.38
C VAL A 72 -3.91 -34.94 0.70
N PHE A 73 -4.17 -35.70 1.77
CA PHE A 73 -5.51 -36.10 2.18
C PHE A 73 -6.43 -34.88 2.35
N GLU A 74 -7.58 -34.89 1.66
CA GLU A 74 -8.55 -33.78 1.60
C GLU A 74 -7.96 -32.42 1.16
N GLY A 75 -6.76 -32.41 0.57
CA GLY A 75 -6.09 -31.20 0.13
C GLY A 75 -5.50 -30.36 1.25
N THR A 76 -5.54 -30.83 2.51
CA THR A 76 -5.06 -30.06 3.66
C THR A 76 -3.63 -30.42 4.02
N TYR A 77 -2.77 -29.40 4.12
CA TYR A 77 -1.41 -29.53 4.63
C TYR A 77 -1.18 -28.57 5.79
N GLN A 78 -0.16 -28.87 6.58
CA GLN A 78 0.31 -28.05 7.67
C GLN A 78 1.66 -27.44 7.31
N TYR A 79 1.99 -26.33 7.94
CA TYR A 79 3.31 -25.76 7.85
C TYR A 79 3.81 -25.22 9.19
N ALA A 80 5.12 -25.22 9.34
CA ALA A 80 5.83 -24.54 10.42
C ALA A 80 7.11 -23.92 9.87
N VAL A 81 7.35 -22.65 10.16
CA VAL A 81 8.66 -22.02 9.93
C VAL A 81 9.45 -22.09 11.21
N LYS A 82 10.66 -22.61 11.08
CA LYS A 82 11.60 -22.81 12.17
C LYS A 82 12.87 -22.02 11.95
N GLN A 83 13.46 -21.62 13.07
CA GLN A 83 14.78 -21.04 13.13
C GLN A 83 15.54 -21.73 14.26
N GLY A 84 16.42 -22.65 13.88
CA GLY A 84 16.97 -23.65 14.81
C GLY A 84 15.87 -24.46 15.50
N LYS A 85 15.76 -24.32 16.82
CA LYS A 85 14.74 -25.02 17.65
C LYS A 85 13.45 -24.22 17.84
N HIS A 86 13.41 -22.95 17.42
CA HIS A 86 12.26 -22.07 17.62
C HIS A 86 11.30 -22.15 16.44
N VAL A 87 10.00 -22.12 16.72
CA VAL A 87 8.95 -22.05 15.71
C VAL A 87 8.46 -20.60 15.66
N VAL A 88 8.70 -19.92 14.54
CA VAL A 88 8.39 -18.48 14.36
C VAL A 88 7.07 -18.24 13.62
N ALA A 89 6.58 -19.25 12.89
CA ALA A 89 5.25 -19.25 12.30
C ALA A 89 4.74 -20.67 12.14
N LYS A 90 3.43 -20.88 12.21
CA LYS A 90 2.79 -22.17 11.91
C LYS A 90 1.35 -21.96 11.46
N GLY A 91 0.83 -22.94 10.75
CA GLY A 91 -0.57 -22.94 10.34
C GLY A 91 -0.85 -24.08 9.38
N TYR A 92 -1.92 -23.91 8.62
CA TYR A 92 -2.33 -24.85 7.59
C TYR A 92 -2.68 -24.11 6.31
N GLY A 93 -2.71 -24.87 5.22
CA GLY A 93 -3.19 -24.40 3.94
C GLY A 93 -3.95 -25.52 3.23
N THR A 94 -4.66 -25.13 2.18
CA THR A 94 -5.45 -26.05 1.36
C THR A 94 -5.00 -25.96 -0.10
N ALA A 95 -4.76 -27.11 -0.70
CA ALA A 95 -4.64 -27.25 -2.13
C ALA A 95 -6.03 -27.23 -2.79
N SER A 96 -6.10 -26.85 -4.05
CA SER A 96 -7.36 -26.79 -4.81
C SER A 96 -8.03 -28.15 -5.03
N LYS A 97 -7.33 -29.25 -4.73
CA LYS A 97 -7.80 -30.64 -4.80
C LYS A 97 -7.15 -31.47 -3.70
N GLY A 98 -7.85 -32.52 -3.26
CA GLY A 98 -7.29 -33.54 -2.38
C GLY A 98 -6.70 -34.73 -3.14
N GLY A 99 -5.78 -35.43 -2.48
CA GLY A 99 -5.18 -36.65 -2.99
C GLY A 99 -6.26 -37.71 -3.30
N PRO A 100 -6.08 -38.52 -4.37
CA PRO A 100 -4.86 -38.68 -5.17
C PRO A 100 -4.67 -37.64 -6.29
N GLU A 101 -5.60 -36.70 -6.46
CA GLU A 101 -5.43 -35.62 -7.43
C GLU A 101 -4.41 -34.60 -6.94
N TRP A 102 -3.77 -33.89 -7.87
CA TRP A 102 -2.86 -32.79 -7.56
C TRP A 102 -3.63 -31.47 -7.59
N GLY A 103 -3.63 -30.77 -6.46
CA GLY A 103 -4.18 -29.43 -6.32
C GLY A 103 -3.08 -28.38 -6.25
N THR A 104 -3.27 -27.25 -6.91
CA THR A 104 -2.42 -26.06 -6.75
C THR A 104 -2.64 -25.40 -5.39
N PHE A 105 -1.59 -24.79 -4.84
CA PHE A 105 -1.69 -23.96 -3.64
C PHE A 105 -0.79 -22.72 -3.73
N ALA A 106 -1.12 -21.72 -2.92
CA ALA A 106 -0.29 -20.55 -2.66
C ALA A 106 -0.32 -20.24 -1.16
N GLN A 107 0.81 -20.48 -0.49
CA GLN A 107 0.96 -20.22 0.93
C GLN A 107 1.71 -18.90 1.14
N THR A 108 1.07 -17.99 1.86
CA THR A 108 1.68 -16.74 2.32
C THR A 108 2.04 -16.88 3.79
N ILE A 109 3.27 -16.52 4.15
CA ILE A 109 3.76 -16.60 5.52
C ILE A 109 4.28 -15.22 5.91
N THR A 110 3.80 -14.71 7.04
CA THR A 110 4.21 -13.42 7.59
C THR A 110 4.87 -13.66 8.93
N ILE A 111 6.11 -13.19 9.10
CA ILE A 111 6.90 -13.35 10.33
C ILE A 111 7.29 -11.95 10.83
N PRO A 112 6.85 -11.52 12.02
CA PRO A 112 7.32 -10.27 12.62
C PRO A 112 8.84 -10.25 12.73
N ALA A 113 9.47 -9.11 12.47
CA ALA A 113 10.93 -9.02 12.49
C ALA A 113 11.55 -9.29 13.88
N SER A 114 10.81 -9.02 14.96
CA SER A 114 11.23 -9.28 16.35
C SER A 114 11.26 -10.76 16.72
N GLU A 115 10.54 -11.60 15.97
CA GLU A 115 10.55 -13.06 16.15
C GLU A 115 11.76 -13.71 15.47
N LEU A 116 12.55 -12.94 14.71
CA LEU A 116 13.72 -13.43 13.99
C LEU A 116 14.96 -13.33 14.87
N ILE A 117 15.71 -14.42 14.87
CA ILE A 117 17.03 -14.56 15.47
C ILE A 117 18.06 -14.25 14.39
N GLU A 118 18.95 -13.30 14.65
CA GLU A 118 20.01 -12.96 13.69
C GLU A 118 20.94 -14.15 13.44
N ASN A 119 21.40 -14.31 12.19
CA ASN A 119 22.37 -15.32 11.75
C ASN A 119 21.94 -16.79 11.87
N GLU A 120 20.66 -17.07 12.11
CA GLU A 120 20.10 -18.42 12.07
C GLU A 120 19.26 -18.65 10.80
N PRO A 121 19.41 -19.79 10.11
CA PRO A 121 18.67 -20.06 8.87
C PRO A 121 17.18 -20.26 9.14
N LEU A 122 16.33 -19.77 8.23
CA LEU A 122 14.88 -20.00 8.29
C LEU A 122 14.53 -21.23 7.44
N ILE A 123 13.88 -22.22 8.05
CA ILE A 123 13.41 -23.43 7.38
C ILE A 123 11.89 -23.49 7.45
N LEU A 124 11.24 -23.51 6.29
CA LEU A 124 9.83 -23.85 6.17
C LEU A 124 9.68 -25.38 6.08
N GLU A 125 9.02 -25.97 7.05
CA GLU A 125 8.52 -27.33 6.97
C GLU A 125 7.07 -27.32 6.50
N ILE A 126 6.77 -27.99 5.39
CA ILE A 126 5.40 -28.29 4.94
C ILE A 126 5.18 -29.80 5.04
N PHE A 127 4.03 -30.21 5.59
CA PHE A 127 3.79 -31.62 5.91
C PHE A 127 2.30 -31.95 5.96
N GLU A 128 2.01 -33.23 6.04
CA GLU A 128 0.66 -33.76 6.23
C GLU A 128 0.58 -34.42 7.61
N ILE A 129 -0.58 -34.36 8.25
CA ILE A 129 -0.85 -35.08 9.49
C ILE A 129 -1.69 -36.30 9.14
N ASN A 130 -1.22 -37.48 9.54
CA ASN A 130 -1.98 -38.72 9.43
C ASN A 130 -3.22 -38.62 10.31
N GLN A 131 -4.41 -38.76 9.71
CA GLN A 131 -5.69 -38.59 10.41
C GLN A 131 -6.01 -39.74 11.39
N GLU A 132 -5.36 -40.90 11.25
CA GLU A 132 -5.56 -42.05 12.12
C GLU A 132 -4.81 -41.93 13.44
N ASN A 133 -3.55 -41.50 13.40
CA ASN A 133 -2.64 -41.52 14.56
C ASN A 133 -2.02 -40.16 14.91
N GLY A 134 -2.27 -39.11 14.12
CA GLY A 134 -1.75 -37.76 14.34
C GLY A 134 -0.27 -37.56 13.98
N GLU A 135 0.38 -38.56 13.37
CA GLU A 135 1.80 -38.47 13.01
C GLU A 135 2.05 -37.50 11.85
N VAL A 136 3.20 -36.81 11.90
CA VAL A 136 3.69 -35.99 10.80
C VAL A 136 4.25 -36.89 9.71
N ILE A 137 3.62 -36.88 8.54
CA ILE A 137 4.02 -37.64 7.35
C ILE A 137 4.32 -36.71 6.18
N ASN A 138 4.99 -37.24 5.16
CA ASN A 138 5.29 -36.54 3.92
C ASN A 138 5.94 -35.16 4.09
N LYS A 139 6.70 -34.97 5.18
CA LYS A 139 7.34 -33.70 5.50
C LYS A 139 8.37 -33.31 4.44
N LEU A 140 8.39 -32.03 4.10
CA LEU A 140 9.38 -31.41 3.24
C LEU A 140 9.91 -30.14 3.92
N SER A 141 11.23 -29.98 3.94
CA SER A 141 11.92 -28.83 4.53
C SER A 141 12.51 -27.96 3.42
N ILE A 142 12.24 -26.66 3.48
CA ILE A 142 12.56 -25.68 2.45
C ILE A 142 13.32 -24.52 3.12
N PRO A 143 14.61 -24.33 2.81
CA PRO A 143 15.34 -23.14 3.24
C PRO A 143 14.71 -21.89 2.63
N LEU A 144 14.38 -20.90 3.46
CA LEU A 144 13.76 -19.63 3.04
C LEU A 144 14.79 -18.52 2.76
N ASP A 145 16.02 -18.72 3.22
CA ASP A 145 17.18 -17.83 3.08
C ASP A 145 17.99 -18.09 1.80
N SER A 146 17.87 -19.29 1.22
CA SER A 146 18.56 -19.68 0.00
C SER A 146 17.67 -19.51 -1.24
N SER A 147 18.27 -19.05 -2.35
CA SER A 147 17.62 -19.00 -3.67
C SER A 147 17.63 -20.35 -4.40
N GLU A 148 17.93 -21.44 -3.69
CA GLU A 148 18.06 -22.77 -4.26
C GLU A 148 16.72 -23.38 -4.68
N GLN A 149 16.81 -24.34 -5.60
CA GLN A 149 15.65 -25.06 -6.11
C GLN A 149 15.01 -25.86 -4.97
N VAL A 150 13.73 -25.59 -4.73
CA VAL A 150 12.94 -26.33 -3.76
C VAL A 150 12.77 -27.77 -4.27
N THR A 151 13.19 -28.74 -3.46
CA THR A 151 13.07 -30.16 -3.80
C THR A 151 11.61 -30.63 -3.71
N ASN A 152 11.20 -31.53 -4.59
CA ASN A 152 9.88 -32.18 -4.52
C ASN A 152 9.93 -33.40 -3.59
N ASN A 153 8.76 -33.87 -3.15
CA ASN A 153 8.60 -35.17 -2.52
C ASN A 153 7.37 -35.92 -3.08
N LYS A 154 6.93 -36.97 -2.38
CA LYS A 154 5.78 -37.80 -2.77
C LYS A 154 4.48 -37.00 -2.97
N VAL A 155 4.23 -35.99 -2.15
CA VAL A 155 2.94 -35.28 -2.11
C VAL A 155 3.05 -33.78 -2.36
N PHE A 156 4.25 -33.22 -2.42
CA PHE A 156 4.50 -31.81 -2.74
C PHE A 156 5.43 -31.71 -3.96
N ARG A 157 5.03 -30.93 -4.97
CA ARG A 157 5.84 -30.73 -6.17
C ARG A 157 5.64 -29.36 -6.80
N ASN A 158 6.47 -29.07 -7.81
CA ASN A 158 6.39 -27.83 -8.60
C ASN A 158 6.48 -26.57 -7.74
N LEU A 159 7.31 -26.65 -6.69
CA LEU A 159 7.44 -25.63 -5.67
C LEU A 159 8.25 -24.44 -6.18
N LYS A 160 7.73 -23.24 -5.92
CA LYS A 160 8.33 -21.97 -6.32
C LYS A 160 8.24 -21.01 -5.14
N LEU A 161 9.38 -20.72 -4.54
CA LEU A 161 9.51 -19.69 -3.53
C LEU A 161 9.73 -18.34 -4.24
N ALA A 162 8.82 -17.39 -4.00
CA ALA A 162 9.02 -16.02 -4.48
C ALA A 162 10.10 -15.32 -3.64
N ALA A 163 10.79 -14.34 -4.24
CA ALA A 163 11.70 -13.48 -3.49
C ALA A 163 10.95 -12.82 -2.32
N PRO A 164 11.49 -12.87 -1.09
CA PRO A 164 10.80 -12.35 0.07
C PRO A 164 10.67 -10.82 0.01
N SER A 165 9.72 -10.29 0.78
CA SER A 165 9.54 -8.85 0.94
C SER A 165 9.50 -8.48 2.41
N VAL A 166 9.98 -7.29 2.74
CA VAL A 166 9.71 -6.66 4.04
C VAL A 166 8.46 -5.82 3.92
N VAL A 167 7.52 -5.99 4.84
CA VAL A 167 6.27 -5.25 4.90
C VAL A 167 6.30 -4.28 6.06
N TYR A 168 6.11 -2.99 5.75
CA TYR A 168 5.94 -1.93 6.73
C TYR A 168 4.46 -1.53 6.78
N THR A 169 3.93 -1.32 7.98
CA THR A 169 2.59 -0.72 8.14
C THR A 169 2.71 0.61 8.86
N VAL A 170 2.24 1.67 8.22
CA VAL A 170 2.22 3.04 8.75
C VAL A 170 0.77 3.52 8.78
N SER A 171 0.35 4.07 9.90
CA SER A 171 -1.00 4.62 10.08
C SER A 171 -0.91 6.03 10.64
N GLY A 172 -1.97 6.81 10.46
CA GLY A 172 -2.06 8.15 10.96
C GLY A 172 -3.28 8.87 10.42
N GLU A 173 -3.23 10.20 10.43
CA GLU A 173 -4.25 11.05 9.84
C GLU A 173 -3.62 11.95 8.79
N ALA A 174 -4.35 12.19 7.70
CA ALA A 174 -3.97 13.12 6.66
C ALA A 174 -5.10 14.12 6.41
N ASN A 175 -4.71 15.36 6.14
CA ASN A 175 -5.57 16.42 5.65
C ASN A 175 -5.00 16.80 4.29
N VAL A 176 -5.37 16.09 3.24
CA VAL A 176 -4.83 16.27 1.88
C VAL A 176 -6.01 16.37 0.91
N PHE A 177 -5.82 17.02 -0.24
CA PHE A 177 -6.89 17.22 -1.21
C PHE A 177 -7.49 15.87 -1.65
N GLU A 178 -8.81 15.76 -1.58
CA GLU A 178 -9.56 14.52 -1.85
C GLU A 178 -9.11 13.28 -1.04
N GLY A 179 -8.32 13.48 0.02
CA GLY A 179 -7.79 12.40 0.86
C GLY A 179 -6.65 11.62 0.18
N THR A 180 -6.20 12.01 -1.00
CA THR A 180 -5.16 11.27 -1.74
C THR A 180 -3.77 11.79 -1.38
N TYR A 181 -2.88 10.88 -1.00
CA TYR A 181 -1.47 11.18 -0.76
C TYR A 181 -0.58 10.18 -1.50
N GLN A 182 0.66 10.56 -1.70
CA GLN A 182 1.71 9.73 -2.28
C GLN A 182 2.71 9.33 -1.20
N TYR A 183 3.41 8.23 -1.46
CA TYR A 183 4.52 7.80 -0.64
C TYR A 183 5.71 7.38 -1.47
N ALA A 184 6.91 7.58 -0.93
CA ALA A 184 8.15 7.02 -1.45
C ALA A 184 9.01 6.52 -0.28
N VAL A 185 9.45 5.28 -0.35
CA VAL A 185 10.48 4.73 0.54
C VAL A 185 11.82 4.80 -0.16
N LYS A 186 12.79 5.42 0.50
CA LYS A 186 14.15 5.58 0.01
C LYS A 186 15.15 4.85 0.90
N GLN A 187 16.19 4.31 0.29
CA GLN A 187 17.39 3.81 0.96
C GLN A 187 18.61 4.42 0.25
N ASN A 188 19.47 5.12 1.01
CA ASN A 188 20.63 5.82 0.44
C ASN A 188 20.27 6.71 -0.78
N GLY A 189 19.18 7.48 -0.68
CA GLY A 189 18.69 8.36 -1.75
C GLY A 189 17.95 7.67 -2.91
N LYS A 190 18.01 6.34 -3.04
CA LYS A 190 17.32 5.58 -4.08
C LYS A 190 15.91 5.19 -3.64
N ILE A 191 14.92 5.38 -4.50
CA ILE A 191 13.55 4.90 -4.27
C ILE A 191 13.52 3.37 -4.40
N VAL A 192 13.05 2.69 -3.35
CA VAL A 192 12.92 1.22 -3.29
C VAL A 192 11.46 0.76 -3.35
N ALA A 193 10.53 1.63 -2.96
CA ALA A 193 9.09 1.47 -3.15
C ALA A 193 8.41 2.84 -3.21
N GLU A 194 7.32 2.95 -3.96
CA GLU A 194 6.51 4.16 -4.05
C GLU A 194 5.06 3.79 -4.39
N GLY A 195 4.16 4.75 -4.26
CA GLY A 195 2.75 4.57 -4.57
C GLY A 195 1.90 5.69 -4.01
N PHE A 196 0.61 5.42 -3.87
CA PHE A 196 -0.35 6.33 -3.30
C PHE A 196 -1.27 5.60 -2.31
N GLY A 197 -1.92 6.38 -1.46
CA GLY A 197 -2.94 5.92 -0.54
C GLY A 197 -4.06 6.95 -0.42
N THR A 198 -5.15 6.53 0.21
CA THR A 198 -6.32 7.37 0.43
C THR A 198 -6.64 7.40 1.92
N ALA A 199 -6.77 8.58 2.47
CA ALA A 199 -7.29 8.82 3.81
C ALA A 199 -8.82 8.72 3.81
N SER A 200 -9.41 8.39 4.94
CA SER A 200 -10.86 8.18 5.06
C SER A 200 -11.70 9.43 4.77
N LYS A 201 -11.06 10.60 4.69
CA LYS A 201 -11.64 11.92 4.40
C LYS A 201 -10.61 12.77 3.67
N GLY A 202 -11.09 13.68 2.82
CA GLY A 202 -10.26 14.71 2.22
C GLY A 202 -10.26 16.01 3.02
N GLY A 203 -9.23 16.83 2.80
CA GLY A 203 -9.16 18.17 3.33
C GLY A 203 -10.42 18.97 2.99
N PRO A 204 -10.90 19.85 3.89
CA PRO A 204 -10.24 20.32 5.12
C PRO A 204 -10.41 19.40 6.33
N GLU A 205 -11.08 18.25 6.20
CA GLU A 205 -11.21 17.29 7.30
C GLU A 205 -9.98 16.38 7.40
N TRP A 206 -9.70 15.91 8.62
CA TRP A 206 -8.66 14.91 8.84
C TRP A 206 -9.22 13.52 8.61
N GLY A 207 -8.66 12.79 7.64
CA GLY A 207 -8.97 11.40 7.36
C GLY A 207 -7.93 10.46 7.97
N ALA A 208 -8.36 9.36 8.58
CA ALA A 208 -7.45 8.32 9.02
C ALA A 208 -6.93 7.51 7.81
N PHE A 209 -5.70 7.03 7.87
CA PHE A 209 -5.13 6.14 6.86
C PHE A 209 -4.35 4.98 7.49
N THR A 210 -4.21 3.90 6.72
CA THR A 210 -3.27 2.82 6.99
C THR A 210 -2.64 2.41 5.68
N GLN A 211 -1.33 2.63 5.55
CA GLN A 211 -0.54 2.28 4.39
C GLN A 211 0.29 1.03 4.70
N LYS A 212 0.09 -0.02 3.91
CA LYS A 212 0.99 -1.18 3.87
C LYS A 212 1.97 -1.00 2.71
N ILE A 213 3.26 -1.12 2.98
CA ILE A 213 4.33 -0.95 2.00
C ILE A 213 5.13 -2.24 1.95
N SER A 214 5.09 -2.94 0.82
CA SER A 214 5.85 -4.17 0.59
C SER A 214 7.07 -3.87 -0.26
N ILE A 215 8.26 -4.18 0.25
CA ILE A 215 9.53 -3.93 -0.43
C ILE A 215 10.25 -5.26 -0.63
N PRO A 216 10.48 -5.71 -1.88
CA PRO A 216 11.29 -6.90 -2.13
C PRO A 216 12.66 -6.77 -1.48
N THR A 217 13.13 -7.81 -0.78
CA THR A 217 14.43 -7.79 -0.10
C THR A 217 15.59 -7.59 -1.08
N SER A 218 15.43 -8.02 -2.34
CA SER A 218 16.40 -7.79 -3.42
C SER A 218 16.61 -6.32 -3.78
N LYS A 219 15.69 -5.43 -3.37
CA LYS A 219 15.85 -3.97 -3.53
C LYS A 219 16.52 -3.31 -2.32
N LEU A 220 16.75 -4.06 -1.24
CA LEU A 220 17.30 -3.55 0.01
C LEU A 220 18.77 -3.92 0.14
N ALA A 221 19.60 -2.94 0.48
CA ALA A 221 20.93 -3.16 1.01
C ALA A 221 20.85 -3.43 2.52
N SER A 222 21.61 -4.43 2.98
CA SER A 222 21.71 -4.76 4.41
C SER A 222 22.28 -3.58 5.20
N ASN A 223 21.77 -3.38 6.43
CA ASN A 223 22.26 -2.37 7.39
C ASN A 223 22.20 -0.91 6.92
N GLN A 224 21.37 -0.59 5.92
CA GLN A 224 21.17 0.78 5.45
C GLN A 224 19.81 1.33 5.88
N PRO A 225 19.74 2.56 6.42
CA PRO A 225 18.50 3.14 6.93
C PRO A 225 17.49 3.37 5.81
N LEU A 226 16.22 3.13 6.11
CA LEU A 226 15.09 3.40 5.24
C LEU A 226 14.37 4.67 5.69
N THR A 227 13.94 5.49 4.74
CA THR A 227 13.14 6.69 5.00
C THR A 227 11.87 6.65 4.18
N LEU A 228 10.72 6.77 4.85
CA LEU A 228 9.43 6.99 4.24
C LEU A 228 9.19 8.49 4.08
N GLU A 229 8.87 8.91 2.86
CA GLU A 229 8.30 10.22 2.55
C GLU A 229 6.81 10.04 2.28
N LEU A 230 5.96 10.81 2.98
CA LEU A 230 4.55 11.01 2.64
C LEU A 230 4.38 12.43 2.11
N PHE A 231 3.67 12.61 1.01
CA PHE A 231 3.52 13.93 0.38
C PHE A 231 2.24 14.00 -0.44
N GLU A 232 1.93 15.18 -0.93
CA GLU A 232 0.85 15.46 -1.86
C GLU A 232 1.45 15.95 -3.19
N ILE A 233 0.83 15.61 -4.31
CA ILE A 233 1.16 16.18 -5.61
C ILE A 233 0.13 17.26 -5.93
N ASP A 234 0.62 18.46 -6.18
CA ASP A 234 -0.18 19.54 -6.74
C ASP A 234 -0.70 19.13 -8.13
N GLN A 235 -2.02 19.09 -8.29
CA GLN A 235 -2.63 18.60 -9.54
C GLN A 235 -2.46 19.56 -10.72
N GLU A 236 -2.13 20.82 -10.47
CA GLU A 236 -1.91 21.83 -11.52
C GLU A 236 -0.45 21.84 -11.97
N SER A 237 0.49 21.88 -11.01
CA SER A 237 1.93 21.98 -11.32
C SER A 237 2.67 20.64 -11.37
N GLY A 238 2.10 19.58 -10.79
CA GLY A 238 2.76 18.29 -10.61
C GLY A 238 3.84 18.29 -9.52
N GLU A 239 3.99 19.38 -8.77
CA GLU A 239 5.02 19.51 -7.74
C GLU A 239 4.67 18.76 -6.45
N MET A 240 5.70 18.23 -5.78
CA MET A 240 5.56 17.65 -4.45
C MET A 240 5.39 18.75 -3.40
N LYS A 241 4.29 18.70 -2.64
CA LYS A 241 3.98 19.58 -1.52
C LYS A 241 3.75 18.79 -0.24
N ASN A 242 3.73 19.49 0.90
CA ASN A 242 3.34 18.95 2.20
C ASN A 242 4.11 17.70 2.65
N LYS A 243 5.39 17.60 2.26
CA LYS A 243 6.21 16.42 2.52
C LYS A 243 6.52 16.23 4.01
N MET A 244 6.23 15.04 4.51
CA MET A 244 6.67 14.53 5.80
C MET A 244 7.67 13.39 5.58
N VAL A 245 8.77 13.38 6.35
CA VAL A 245 9.83 12.35 6.27
C VAL A 245 9.91 11.62 7.60
N LEU A 246 9.96 10.29 7.55
CA LEU A 246 9.95 9.41 8.71
C LEU A 246 10.98 8.30 8.51
N PRO A 247 11.79 7.94 9.54
CA PRO A 247 12.60 6.73 9.46
C PRO A 247 11.69 5.49 9.53
N LEU A 248 12.00 4.49 8.69
CA LEU A 248 11.53 3.12 8.84
C LEU A 248 12.65 2.32 9.52
N LYS A 249 12.31 1.63 10.60
CA LYS A 249 13.20 0.74 11.35
C LYS A 249 12.93 -0.69 10.94
#